data_AF-A0A0Q0T855-F1
#
_entry.id   AF-A0A0Q0T855-F1
#
_cell.length_a   1.000
_cell.length_b   1.000
_cell.length_c   1.000
_cell.angle_alpha   90.00
_cell.angle_beta   90.00
_cell.angle_gamma   90.00
#
_symmetry.space_group_name_H-M   'P 1'
#
loop_
_entity.id
_entity.type
_entity.pdbx_description
1 polymer ?
#
loop_
_entity_poly.entity_id
_entity_poly.type
_entity_poly.pdbx_seq_one_letter_code
_entity_poly.pdbx_strand_id
1 'polypeptide(L)'
;MKLTFSPLGLLLLVSAPSFALTLEQGDQHWQIDPDTLAISLKQDSQTFAINQGSLQIDGQTQQATQVTQSAGQATWTLKPSGVQVSAQLQQGLNIDFRWPSAVGIERHAPKALRWFDLSEASTQTLLLPFDEGMRVPTDNPTWTRYLIDHHSGANTTQDLKMPFWSAQQGERFISYQLLNATNNQLNFSEQQNKLDLQAEHWFTPLNQSETFSVRITVGDEMLAGAKAYRDWREAAGLRVSLAEKRKANPQIDKLIGASHVYLFGRDLIAVQDVVDWWGLRRLVLALRVYPFASVTKRIGDPKKRPKTGSISIRKNCWSVR
;
A
#
# COMPACT_ATOMS: atom_id res chain seq x y z
N MET A 1 -5.40 64.67 -7.15
CA MET A 1 -5.80 63.33 -7.64
C MET A 1 -5.51 62.32 -6.53
N LYS A 2 -6.53 61.85 -5.81
CA LYS A 2 -6.42 60.76 -4.83
C LYS A 2 -7.04 59.51 -5.47
N LEU A 3 -6.22 58.53 -5.80
CA LEU A 3 -6.65 57.23 -6.31
C LEU A 3 -6.96 56.34 -5.12
N THR A 4 -8.25 56.08 -4.89
CA THR A 4 -8.74 55.08 -3.93
C THR A 4 -8.83 53.73 -4.64
N PHE A 5 -8.00 52.77 -4.22
CA PHE A 5 -8.11 51.38 -4.65
C PHE A 5 -9.26 50.69 -3.89
N SER A 6 -10.27 50.23 -4.63
CA SER A 6 -11.28 49.28 -4.12
C SER A 6 -10.67 47.87 -4.12
N PRO A 7 -10.79 47.09 -3.02
CA PRO A 7 -10.46 45.68 -3.07
C PRO A 7 -11.59 44.92 -3.76
N LEU A 8 -11.28 44.31 -4.92
CA LEU A 8 -12.12 43.29 -5.52
C LEU A 8 -12.07 42.06 -4.61
N GLY A 9 -13.15 41.79 -3.88
CA GLY A 9 -13.33 40.55 -3.13
C GLY A 9 -13.49 39.38 -4.09
N LEU A 10 -12.53 38.47 -4.09
CA LEU A 10 -12.60 37.20 -4.80
C LEU A 10 -13.57 36.28 -4.04
N LEU A 11 -14.80 36.14 -4.54
CA LEU A 11 -15.78 35.18 -4.05
C LEU A 11 -15.32 33.76 -4.42
N LEU A 12 -14.75 33.04 -3.46
CA LEU A 12 -14.58 31.59 -3.52
C LEU A 12 -15.97 30.95 -3.54
N LEU A 13 -16.40 30.51 -4.73
CA LEU A 13 -17.54 29.63 -4.89
C LEU A 13 -17.15 28.25 -4.34
N VAL A 14 -17.39 28.03 -3.05
CA VAL A 14 -17.44 26.69 -2.49
C VAL A 14 -18.71 26.05 -3.04
N SER A 15 -18.59 25.18 -4.03
CA SER A 15 -19.71 24.33 -4.46
C SER A 15 -20.10 23.45 -3.28
N ALA A 16 -21.27 23.72 -2.70
CA ALA A 16 -21.86 22.82 -1.72
C ALA A 16 -22.01 21.43 -2.39
N PRO A 17 -21.65 20.33 -1.70
CA PRO A 17 -21.69 19.02 -2.32
C PRO A 17 -23.12 18.68 -2.77
N SER A 18 -23.18 18.15 -4.00
CA SER A 18 -24.21 17.22 -4.45
C SER A 18 -24.43 16.17 -3.34
N PHE A 19 -25.68 15.81 -3.08
CA PHE A 19 -26.16 14.92 -2.01
C PHE A 19 -25.10 13.98 -1.37
N ALA A 20 -24.65 14.26 -0.14
CA ALA A 20 -23.75 13.36 0.59
C ALA A 20 -24.54 12.26 1.32
N LEU A 21 -24.15 11.00 1.11
CA LEU A 21 -24.63 9.85 1.88
C LEU A 21 -24.03 9.87 3.28
N THR A 22 -24.76 9.39 4.28
CA THR A 22 -24.28 9.35 5.67
C THR A 22 -24.41 7.95 6.25
N LEU A 23 -23.28 7.31 6.58
CA LEU A 23 -23.26 6.04 7.31
C LEU A 23 -22.82 6.26 8.74
N GLU A 24 -23.49 5.61 9.69
CA GLU A 24 -23.33 5.82 11.12
C GLU A 24 -23.12 4.50 11.85
N GLN A 25 -22.12 4.48 12.75
CA GLN A 25 -21.90 3.39 13.69
C GLN A 25 -21.33 3.97 14.99
N GLY A 26 -22.16 4.07 16.04
CA GLY A 26 -21.76 4.67 17.30
C GLY A 26 -21.51 6.17 17.16
N ASP A 27 -20.28 6.60 17.47
CA ASP A 27 -19.80 7.98 17.34
C ASP A 27 -19.27 8.31 15.93
N GLN A 28 -19.08 7.31 15.07
CA GLN A 28 -18.56 7.49 13.72
C GLN A 28 -19.67 7.87 12.74
N HIS A 29 -19.49 9.00 12.07
CA HIS A 29 -20.37 9.50 11.01
C HIS A 29 -19.55 9.68 9.73
N TRP A 30 -19.71 8.76 8.79
CA TRP A 30 -19.03 8.75 7.50
C TRP A 30 -19.89 9.45 6.47
N GLN A 31 -19.40 10.55 5.91
CA GLN A 31 -20.06 11.27 4.83
C GLN A 31 -19.38 10.90 3.51
N ILE A 32 -20.17 10.51 2.52
CA ILE A 32 -19.69 10.03 1.22
C ILE A 32 -20.42 10.79 0.12
N ASP A 33 -19.70 11.55 -0.69
CA ASP A 33 -20.23 12.06 -1.96
C ASP A 33 -20.24 10.90 -2.97
N PRO A 34 -21.41 10.43 -3.43
CA PRO A 34 -21.49 9.26 -4.29
C PRO A 34 -21.08 9.54 -5.75
N ASP A 35 -21.03 10.80 -6.17
CA ASP A 35 -20.62 11.21 -7.52
C ASP A 35 -19.09 11.26 -7.65
N THR A 36 -18.42 11.75 -6.60
CA THR A 36 -16.97 12.00 -6.61
C THR A 36 -16.16 11.05 -5.74
N LEU A 37 -16.83 10.27 -4.88
CA LEU A 37 -16.24 9.48 -3.80
C LEU A 37 -15.38 10.30 -2.83
N ALA A 38 -15.69 11.60 -2.66
CA ALA A 38 -15.14 12.35 -1.54
C ALA A 38 -15.68 11.76 -0.22
N ILE A 39 -14.80 11.49 0.74
CA ILE A 39 -15.18 10.88 2.02
C ILE A 39 -14.63 11.72 3.17
N SER A 40 -15.48 12.00 4.15
CA SER A 40 -15.06 12.51 5.45
C SER A 40 -15.57 11.62 6.57
N LEU A 41 -14.82 11.56 7.66
CA LEU A 41 -15.26 10.91 8.89
C LEU A 41 -15.33 11.96 9.98
N LYS A 42 -16.50 12.14 10.55
CA LYS A 42 -16.65 12.81 11.84
C LYS A 42 -16.66 11.75 12.94
N GLN A 43 -15.69 11.81 13.84
CA GLN A 43 -15.61 10.95 15.01
C GLN A 43 -15.23 11.80 16.21
N ASP A 44 -15.92 11.61 17.33
CA ASP A 44 -15.88 12.52 18.48
C ASP A 44 -16.19 13.98 18.04
N SER A 45 -15.23 14.89 18.26
CA SER A 45 -15.26 16.29 17.85
C SER A 45 -14.27 16.59 16.72
N GLN A 46 -13.69 15.56 16.11
CA GLN A 46 -12.70 15.69 15.03
C GLN A 46 -13.32 15.29 13.69
N THR A 47 -12.86 15.96 12.63
CA THR A 47 -13.21 15.61 11.26
C THR A 47 -11.93 15.21 10.54
N PHE A 48 -11.94 14.03 9.93
CA PHE A 48 -10.85 13.49 9.13
C PHE A 48 -11.23 13.55 7.65
N ALA A 49 -10.30 14.01 6.83
CA ALA A 49 -10.46 13.99 5.39
C ALA A 49 -9.99 12.63 4.87
N ILE A 50 -10.94 11.73 4.61
CA ILE A 50 -10.65 10.33 4.30
C ILE A 50 -10.26 10.14 2.83
N ASN A 51 -10.96 10.78 1.91
CA ASN A 51 -10.67 10.67 0.48
C ASN A 51 -11.04 11.98 -0.20
N GLN A 52 -10.16 12.49 -1.06
CA GLN A 52 -10.56 13.57 -1.95
C GLN A 52 -11.40 13.04 -3.09
N GLY A 53 -12.33 13.88 -3.57
CA GLY A 53 -13.23 13.52 -4.66
C GLY A 53 -12.48 13.48 -5.98
N SER A 54 -12.18 12.28 -6.48
CA SER A 54 -11.46 12.07 -7.74
C SER A 54 -12.08 10.99 -8.63
N LEU A 55 -13.24 10.45 -8.23
CA LEU A 55 -13.87 9.30 -8.86
C LEU A 55 -14.05 9.51 -10.36
N GLN A 56 -13.37 8.68 -11.14
CA GLN A 56 -13.50 8.66 -12.60
C GLN A 56 -13.42 7.22 -13.08
N ILE A 57 -14.15 6.94 -14.16
CA ILE A 57 -14.04 5.68 -14.89
C ILE A 57 -13.60 6.02 -16.31
N ASP A 58 -12.44 5.50 -16.70
CA ASP A 58 -11.82 5.75 -18.01
C ASP A 58 -11.65 7.27 -18.30
N GLY A 59 -11.25 8.03 -17.28
CA GLY A 59 -11.11 9.48 -17.32
C GLY A 59 -12.43 10.26 -17.34
N GLN A 60 -13.58 9.59 -17.30
CA GLN A 60 -14.91 10.22 -17.33
C GLN A 60 -15.48 10.37 -15.92
N THR A 61 -15.99 11.56 -15.61
CA THR A 61 -16.75 11.80 -14.38
C THR A 61 -18.02 10.96 -14.37
N GLN A 62 -18.46 10.61 -13.16
CA GLN A 62 -19.66 9.79 -12.97
C GLN A 62 -20.75 10.59 -12.25
N GLN A 63 -21.98 10.10 -12.35
CA GLN A 63 -23.11 10.54 -11.55
C GLN A 63 -23.78 9.34 -10.90
N ALA A 64 -24.02 9.44 -9.61
CA ALA A 64 -24.70 8.43 -8.82
C ALA A 64 -26.19 8.42 -9.15
N THR A 65 -26.73 7.22 -9.34
CA THR A 65 -28.14 6.97 -9.54
C THR A 65 -28.56 5.74 -8.74
N GLN A 66 -29.88 5.53 -8.59
CA GLN A 66 -30.40 4.37 -7.85
C GLN A 66 -29.84 4.25 -6.43
N VAL A 67 -29.63 5.40 -5.78
CA VAL A 67 -29.07 5.47 -4.43
C VAL A 67 -30.04 4.83 -3.44
N THR A 68 -29.54 3.90 -2.64
CA THR A 68 -30.22 3.38 -1.45
C THR A 68 -29.29 3.47 -0.25
N GLN A 69 -29.83 3.80 0.92
CA GLN A 69 -29.03 4.00 2.14
C GLN A 69 -29.78 3.49 3.36
N SER A 70 -29.03 2.99 4.33
CA SER A 70 -29.43 2.75 5.72
C SER A 70 -28.32 3.29 6.64
N ALA A 71 -28.48 3.16 7.96
CA ALA A 71 -27.45 3.61 8.90
C ALA A 71 -26.06 2.98 8.61
N GLY A 72 -25.98 1.67 8.36
CA GLY A 72 -24.69 1.00 8.21
C GLY A 72 -24.24 0.70 6.78
N GLN A 73 -25.06 1.02 5.77
CA GLN A 73 -24.76 0.67 4.38
C GLN A 73 -25.38 1.64 3.38
N ALA A 74 -24.76 1.79 2.22
CA ALA A 74 -25.36 2.42 1.06
C ALA A 74 -24.96 1.71 -0.23
N THR A 75 -25.82 1.80 -1.26
CA THR A 75 -25.53 1.32 -2.61
C THR A 75 -25.97 2.34 -3.64
N TRP A 76 -25.24 2.43 -4.74
CA TRP A 76 -25.57 3.28 -5.88
C TRP A 76 -24.97 2.75 -7.17
N THR A 77 -25.46 3.25 -8.30
CA THR A 77 -24.97 2.92 -9.63
C THR A 77 -24.39 4.18 -10.28
N LEU A 78 -23.14 4.10 -10.74
CA LEU A 78 -22.44 5.16 -11.44
C LEU A 78 -22.86 5.21 -12.91
N LYS A 79 -23.25 6.38 -13.41
CA LYS A 79 -23.46 6.63 -14.85
C LYS A 79 -22.36 7.53 -15.40
N PRO A 80 -21.88 7.32 -16.64
CA PRO A 80 -22.43 6.38 -17.63
C PRO A 80 -21.92 4.93 -17.53
N SER A 81 -20.94 4.64 -16.67
CA SER A 81 -20.25 3.33 -16.65
C SER A 81 -21.12 2.12 -16.32
N GLY A 82 -22.17 2.30 -15.52
CA GLY A 82 -22.98 1.22 -14.96
C GLY A 82 -22.33 0.49 -13.79
N VAL A 83 -21.17 0.94 -13.30
CA VAL A 83 -20.49 0.33 -12.13
C VAL A 83 -21.39 0.47 -10.90
N GLN A 84 -21.61 -0.66 -10.24
CA GLN A 84 -22.32 -0.72 -8.96
C GLN A 84 -21.33 -0.49 -7.84
N VAL A 85 -21.68 0.38 -6.89
CA VAL A 85 -20.88 0.66 -5.71
C VAL A 85 -21.70 0.34 -4.47
N SER A 86 -21.06 -0.30 -3.49
CA SER A 86 -21.62 -0.44 -2.14
C SER A 86 -20.62 -0.03 -1.08
N ALA A 87 -21.10 0.70 -0.08
CA ALA A 87 -20.36 1.11 1.09
C ALA A 87 -20.99 0.45 2.32
N GLN A 88 -20.18 -0.14 3.20
CA GLN A 88 -20.66 -0.80 4.42
C GLN A 88 -19.73 -0.56 5.60
N LEU A 89 -20.32 -0.29 6.77
CA LEU A 89 -19.58 -0.21 8.02
C LEU A 89 -19.40 -1.62 8.61
N GLN A 90 -18.15 -2.09 8.65
CA GLN A 90 -17.75 -3.38 9.21
C GLN A 90 -16.30 -3.31 9.74
N GLN A 91 -16.13 -2.85 10.98
CA GLN A 91 -14.81 -2.59 11.60
C GLN A 91 -13.98 -1.58 10.78
N GLY A 92 -14.66 -0.53 10.30
CA GLY A 92 -14.16 0.40 9.29
C GLY A 92 -15.17 0.56 8.16
N LEU A 93 -14.82 1.35 7.15
CA LEU A 93 -15.61 1.52 5.94
C LEU A 93 -15.09 0.58 4.85
N ASN A 94 -15.88 -0.41 4.46
CA ASN A 94 -15.62 -1.21 3.26
C ASN A 94 -16.34 -0.57 2.07
N ILE A 95 -15.67 -0.50 0.92
CA ILE A 95 -16.25 -0.01 -0.34
C ILE A 95 -15.95 -1.03 -1.43
N ASP A 96 -17.00 -1.46 -2.11
CA ASP A 96 -16.94 -2.46 -3.16
C ASP A 96 -17.38 -1.82 -4.48
N PHE A 97 -16.65 -2.11 -5.55
CA PHE A 97 -16.93 -1.69 -6.92
C PHE A 97 -17.12 -2.93 -7.78
N ARG A 98 -18.25 -3.01 -8.47
CA ARG A 98 -18.59 -4.13 -9.33
C ARG A 98 -18.89 -3.64 -10.74
N TRP A 99 -18.13 -4.17 -11.70
CA TRP A 99 -18.36 -3.93 -13.11
C TRP A 99 -19.71 -4.55 -13.57
N PRO A 100 -20.51 -3.86 -14.41
CA PRO A 100 -21.77 -4.40 -14.88
C PRO A 100 -21.57 -5.63 -15.77
N SER A 101 -22.13 -6.77 -15.37
CA SER A 101 -21.97 -8.05 -16.09
C SER A 101 -22.53 -8.05 -17.51
N ALA A 102 -23.45 -7.13 -17.83
CA ALA A 102 -24.01 -6.97 -19.16
C ALA A 102 -23.07 -6.25 -20.14
N VAL A 103 -21.99 -5.63 -19.66
CA VAL A 103 -21.02 -4.89 -20.47
C VAL A 103 -19.70 -5.64 -20.43
N GLY A 104 -19.33 -6.28 -21.54
CA GLY A 104 -18.03 -6.93 -21.67
C GLY A 104 -16.89 -5.90 -21.78
N ILE A 105 -15.74 -6.23 -21.19
CA ILE A 105 -14.48 -5.50 -21.40
C ILE A 105 -13.67 -6.22 -22.47
N GLU A 106 -13.22 -5.48 -23.48
CA GLU A 106 -12.35 -6.01 -24.53
C GLU A 106 -10.90 -6.10 -24.06
N ARG A 107 -10.14 -7.06 -24.62
CA ARG A 107 -8.73 -7.31 -24.24
C ARG A 107 -7.84 -6.07 -24.34
N HIS A 108 -8.07 -5.22 -25.32
CA HIS A 108 -7.24 -4.05 -25.60
C HIS A 108 -7.87 -2.74 -25.10
N ALA A 109 -8.93 -2.82 -24.30
CA ALA A 109 -9.62 -1.67 -23.75
C ALA A 109 -10.00 -1.89 -22.26
N PRO A 110 -9.01 -2.13 -21.38
CA PRO A 110 -9.27 -2.22 -19.95
C PRO A 110 -9.82 -0.89 -19.43
N LYS A 111 -10.59 -0.94 -18.34
CA LYS A 111 -11.31 0.21 -17.79
C LYS A 111 -10.69 0.60 -16.45
N ALA A 112 -10.06 1.77 -16.42
CA ALA A 112 -9.50 2.34 -15.21
C ALA A 112 -10.61 2.94 -14.33
N LEU A 113 -10.64 2.56 -13.06
CA LEU A 113 -11.39 3.19 -11.99
C LEU A 113 -10.39 3.94 -11.11
N ARG A 114 -10.36 5.27 -11.18
CA ARG A 114 -9.67 6.08 -10.18
C ARG A 114 -10.63 6.29 -9.02
N TRP A 115 -10.27 5.82 -7.84
CA TRP A 115 -11.15 5.82 -6.67
C TRP A 115 -10.53 6.53 -5.47
N PHE A 116 -9.21 6.67 -5.43
CA PHE A 116 -8.51 7.29 -4.31
C PHE A 116 -7.76 8.53 -4.75
N ASP A 117 -7.85 9.57 -3.92
CA ASP A 117 -7.00 10.74 -3.99
C ASP A 117 -6.73 11.27 -2.58
N LEU A 118 -5.48 11.62 -2.29
CA LEU A 118 -5.04 11.94 -0.95
C LEU A 118 -5.57 13.31 -0.53
N SER A 119 -6.00 13.44 0.73
CA SER A 119 -6.14 14.77 1.33
C SER A 119 -4.77 15.29 1.76
N GLU A 120 -3.93 15.64 0.78
CA GLU A 120 -2.57 16.15 0.95
C GLU A 120 -2.54 17.40 1.85
N ALA A 121 -3.55 18.28 1.79
CA ALA A 121 -3.65 19.44 2.68
C ALA A 121 -3.73 19.03 4.17
N SER A 122 -4.48 17.98 4.49
CA SER A 122 -4.72 17.50 5.87
C SER A 122 -3.69 16.46 6.33
N THR A 123 -2.95 15.87 5.40
CA THR A 123 -2.00 14.78 5.67
C THR A 123 -0.61 15.32 5.99
N GLN A 124 0.03 14.81 7.06
CA GLN A 124 1.40 15.18 7.42
C GLN A 124 2.42 14.12 6.97
N THR A 125 2.04 12.85 6.95
CA THR A 125 2.96 11.74 6.67
C THR A 125 2.23 10.58 6.02
N LEU A 126 2.86 9.94 5.03
CA LEU A 126 2.45 8.65 4.47
C LEU A 126 3.32 7.53 5.06
N LEU A 127 2.69 6.40 5.39
CA LEU A 127 3.34 5.14 5.72
C LEU A 127 3.11 4.18 4.54
N LEU A 128 4.16 3.88 3.81
CA LEU A 128 4.11 3.15 2.55
C LEU A 128 4.87 1.82 2.69
N PRO A 129 4.21 0.66 2.52
CA PRO A 129 4.86 -0.66 2.51
C PRO A 129 5.73 -0.96 1.27
N PHE A 130 6.45 0.02 0.75
CA PHE A 130 7.54 -0.21 -0.20
C PHE A 130 8.78 -0.69 0.56
N ASP A 131 9.56 -1.59 -0.05
CA ASP A 131 10.78 -2.13 0.57
C ASP A 131 10.59 -2.63 2.01
N GLU A 132 11.29 -2.10 2.99
CA GLU A 132 11.14 -2.47 4.41
C GLU A 132 10.04 -1.64 5.11
N GLY A 133 9.44 -0.69 4.40
CA GLY A 133 8.53 0.32 4.89
C GLY A 133 9.15 1.72 4.80
N MET A 134 8.39 2.69 4.30
CA MET A 134 8.77 4.09 4.21
C MET A 134 7.86 4.95 5.05
N ARG A 135 8.44 5.88 5.83
CA ARG A 135 7.72 6.94 6.53
C ARG A 135 8.05 8.27 5.87
N VAL A 136 7.09 8.82 5.13
CA VAL A 136 7.31 9.92 4.19
C VAL A 136 6.57 11.18 4.64
N PRO A 137 7.26 12.23 5.11
CA PRO A 137 6.63 13.53 5.34
C PRO A 137 6.18 14.14 4.02
N THR A 138 4.93 14.58 3.94
CA THR A 138 4.32 15.05 2.68
C THR A 138 4.79 16.45 2.24
N ASP A 139 5.40 17.21 3.14
CA ASP A 139 5.92 18.56 2.91
C ASP A 139 7.43 18.58 2.59
N ASN A 140 8.04 17.41 2.36
CA ASN A 140 9.46 17.30 2.08
C ASN A 140 9.73 17.14 0.57
N PRO A 141 10.33 18.13 -0.12
CA PRO A 141 10.49 18.11 -1.57
C PRO A 141 11.45 17.01 -2.06
N THR A 142 12.43 16.60 -1.24
CA THR A 142 13.32 15.48 -1.60
C THR A 142 12.55 14.17 -1.65
N TRP A 143 11.69 13.92 -0.66
CA TRP A 143 10.81 12.76 -0.66
C TRP A 143 9.77 12.82 -1.78
N THR A 144 9.15 13.99 -1.99
CA THR A 144 8.19 14.19 -3.08
C THR A 144 8.81 13.81 -4.41
N ARG A 145 9.98 14.36 -4.72
CA ARG A 145 10.68 14.07 -5.96
C ARG A 145 11.11 12.60 -6.07
N TYR A 146 11.63 12.02 -4.99
CA TYR A 146 12.03 10.62 -4.97
C TYR A 146 10.86 9.68 -5.32
N LEU A 147 9.68 9.90 -4.72
CA LEU A 147 8.51 9.05 -5.00
C LEU A 147 7.96 9.26 -6.40
N ILE A 148 7.94 10.50 -6.91
CA ILE A 148 7.54 10.79 -8.29
C ILE A 148 8.49 10.09 -9.28
N ASP A 149 9.80 10.23 -9.07
CA ASP A 149 10.83 9.74 -10.01
C ASP A 149 11.00 8.21 -9.95
N HIS A 150 10.72 7.56 -8.82
CA HIS A 150 11.04 6.13 -8.61
C HIS A 150 9.86 5.21 -8.28
N HIS A 151 8.72 5.74 -7.85
CA HIS A 151 7.58 4.94 -7.39
C HIS A 151 6.24 5.32 -8.04
N SER A 152 6.16 6.39 -8.83
CA SER A 152 4.94 6.72 -9.56
C SER A 152 4.68 5.67 -10.66
N GLY A 153 3.45 5.17 -10.71
CA GLY A 153 3.10 4.02 -11.53
C GLY A 153 3.37 2.67 -10.88
N ALA A 154 3.62 2.62 -9.57
CA ALA A 154 3.87 1.39 -8.84
C ALA A 154 2.68 0.42 -8.94
N ASN A 155 2.99 -0.82 -9.31
CA ASN A 155 2.04 -1.92 -9.30
C ASN A 155 1.89 -2.47 -7.88
N THR A 156 0.68 -2.43 -7.35
CA THR A 156 0.40 -2.83 -5.95
C THR A 156 0.61 -4.31 -5.65
N THR A 157 0.72 -5.19 -6.65
CA THR A 157 1.07 -6.60 -6.46
C THR A 157 2.58 -6.81 -6.35
N GLN A 158 3.36 -6.08 -7.17
CA GLN A 158 4.79 -6.30 -7.31
C GLN A 158 5.60 -5.40 -6.38
N ASP A 159 5.27 -4.12 -6.36
CA ASP A 159 6.12 -3.08 -5.77
C ASP A 159 5.72 -2.82 -4.31
N LEU A 160 4.41 -2.83 -4.03
CA LEU A 160 3.87 -2.64 -2.68
C LEU A 160 3.82 -3.99 -1.93
N LYS A 161 4.74 -4.22 -0.98
CA LYS A 161 4.90 -5.54 -0.34
C LYS A 161 3.70 -5.99 0.50
N MET A 162 2.88 -5.05 0.92
CA MET A 162 1.60 -5.29 1.59
C MET A 162 0.56 -4.37 0.97
N PRO A 163 -0.63 -4.87 0.58
CA PRO A 163 -1.61 -4.12 -0.19
C PRO A 163 -2.39 -3.11 0.67
N PHE A 164 -1.69 -2.25 1.38
CA PHE A 164 -2.27 -1.13 2.13
C PHE A 164 -1.29 0.03 2.23
N TRP A 165 -1.77 1.22 2.57
CA TRP A 165 -0.96 2.35 3.03
C TRP A 165 -1.69 3.10 4.13
N SER A 166 -0.98 3.99 4.83
CA SER A 166 -1.60 4.84 5.86
C SER A 166 -1.23 6.31 5.67
N ALA A 167 -2.18 7.20 5.93
CA ALA A 167 -2.02 8.64 5.98
C ALA A 167 -2.19 9.14 7.42
N GLN A 168 -1.23 9.89 7.91
CA GLN A 168 -1.28 10.53 9.22
C GLN A 168 -2.01 11.87 9.10
N GLN A 169 -3.07 12.04 9.90
CA GLN A 169 -3.76 13.31 10.13
C GLN A 169 -3.78 13.61 11.64
N GLY A 170 -2.95 14.55 12.07
CA GLY A 170 -2.72 14.82 13.49
C GLY A 170 -2.15 13.58 14.20
N GLU A 171 -2.85 13.12 15.23
CA GLU A 171 -2.50 11.92 16.00
C GLU A 171 -3.17 10.64 15.48
N ARG A 172 -3.98 10.73 14.40
CA ARG A 172 -4.68 9.59 13.84
C ARG A 172 -4.05 9.10 12.54
N PHE A 173 -4.24 7.81 12.28
CA PHE A 173 -3.72 7.11 11.11
C PHE A 173 -4.88 6.48 10.33
N ILE A 174 -5.18 7.07 9.17
CA ILE A 174 -6.16 6.54 8.22
C ILE A 174 -5.44 5.50 7.39
N SER A 175 -5.94 4.28 7.31
CA SER A 175 -5.33 3.19 6.55
C SER A 175 -6.28 2.72 5.46
N TYR A 176 -5.74 2.55 4.27
CA TYR A 176 -6.46 2.10 3.07
C TYR A 176 -5.88 0.74 2.70
N GLN A 177 -6.68 -0.31 2.83
CA GLN A 177 -6.31 -1.68 2.50
C GLN A 177 -7.05 -2.11 1.22
N LEU A 178 -6.29 -2.54 0.22
CA LEU A 178 -6.84 -3.23 -0.95
C LEU A 178 -7.10 -4.69 -0.56
N LEU A 179 -8.35 -5.13 -0.63
CA LEU A 179 -8.68 -6.55 -0.43
C LEU A 179 -8.37 -7.36 -1.69
N ASN A 180 -8.39 -6.70 -2.86
CA ASN A 180 -7.89 -7.23 -4.13
C ASN A 180 -6.51 -6.62 -4.41
N ALA A 181 -5.44 -7.38 -4.20
CA ALA A 181 -4.06 -6.88 -4.35
C ALA A 181 -3.61 -6.70 -5.82
N THR A 182 -4.41 -7.14 -6.79
CA THR A 182 -4.05 -7.19 -8.22
C THR A 182 -4.75 -6.13 -9.07
N ASN A 183 -4.10 -5.75 -10.17
CA ASN A 183 -4.60 -4.78 -11.14
C ASN A 183 -4.84 -3.38 -10.55
N ASN A 184 -4.02 -2.98 -9.57
CA ASN A 184 -4.05 -1.62 -9.03
C ASN A 184 -2.70 -0.94 -9.17
N GLN A 185 -2.74 0.37 -9.35
CA GLN A 185 -1.59 1.22 -9.52
C GLN A 185 -1.66 2.42 -8.56
N LEU A 186 -0.50 2.80 -8.03
CA LEU A 186 -0.32 4.02 -7.25
C LEU A 186 0.45 5.05 -8.07
N ASN A 187 -0.05 6.27 -8.12
CA ASN A 187 0.57 7.38 -8.84
C ASN A 187 0.90 8.49 -7.85
N PHE A 188 2.16 8.92 -7.83
CA PHE A 188 2.63 10.03 -7.01
C PHE A 188 2.72 11.29 -7.86
N SER A 189 2.29 12.40 -7.29
CA SER A 189 2.35 13.72 -7.91
C SER A 189 2.69 14.80 -6.87
N GLU A 190 2.82 16.04 -7.32
CA GLU A 190 2.97 17.20 -6.44
C GLU A 190 1.76 18.12 -6.63
N GLN A 191 1.05 18.39 -5.54
CA GLN A 191 -0.07 19.33 -5.48
C GLN A 191 0.18 20.32 -4.36
N GLN A 192 0.04 21.61 -4.64
CA GLN A 192 0.20 22.69 -3.65
C GLN A 192 1.53 22.61 -2.86
N ASN A 193 2.64 22.23 -3.53
CA ASN A 193 3.96 21.99 -2.93
C ASN A 193 3.99 20.87 -1.87
N LYS A 194 3.04 19.94 -1.92
CA LYS A 194 3.01 18.73 -1.09
C LYS A 194 2.93 17.49 -1.98
N LEU A 195 3.48 16.41 -1.47
CA LEU A 195 3.31 15.09 -2.05
C LEU A 195 1.84 14.70 -2.07
N ASP A 196 1.38 14.27 -3.23
CA ASP A 196 0.06 13.73 -3.46
C ASP A 196 0.15 12.25 -3.91
N LEU A 197 -0.92 11.49 -3.65
CA LEU A 197 -1.03 10.06 -3.98
C LEU A 197 -2.43 9.77 -4.49
N GLN A 198 -2.50 9.20 -5.70
CA GLN A 198 -3.72 8.67 -6.30
C GLN A 198 -3.64 7.15 -6.46
N ALA A 199 -4.78 6.47 -6.36
CA ALA A 199 -4.87 5.05 -6.65
C ALA A 199 -5.98 4.74 -7.66
N GLU A 200 -5.66 3.80 -8.55
CA GLU A 200 -6.55 3.31 -9.58
C GLU A 200 -6.60 1.78 -9.60
N HIS A 201 -7.75 1.24 -10.01
CA HIS A 201 -7.97 -0.18 -10.29
C HIS A 201 -8.30 -0.36 -11.77
N TRP A 202 -7.83 -1.45 -12.37
CA TRP A 202 -8.13 -1.80 -13.75
C TRP A 202 -9.09 -2.98 -13.81
N PHE A 203 -10.30 -2.73 -14.34
CA PHE A 203 -11.16 -3.81 -14.80
C PHE A 203 -10.71 -4.26 -16.19
N THR A 204 -10.60 -5.56 -16.37
CA THR A 204 -10.07 -6.26 -17.54
C THR A 204 -11.00 -7.43 -17.88
N PRO A 205 -10.88 -8.05 -19.07
CA PRO A 205 -11.67 -9.24 -19.36
C PRO A 205 -11.47 -10.38 -18.35
N LEU A 206 -10.35 -10.42 -17.63
CA LEU A 206 -9.98 -11.47 -16.69
C LEU A 206 -10.57 -11.28 -15.29
N ASN A 207 -10.84 -10.04 -14.87
CA ASN A 207 -11.35 -9.72 -13.52
C ASN A 207 -12.69 -8.96 -13.54
N GLN A 208 -13.31 -8.71 -14.69
CA GLN A 208 -14.61 -7.99 -14.79
C GLN A 208 -15.75 -8.64 -14.01
N SER A 209 -15.66 -9.94 -13.67
CA SER A 209 -16.64 -10.62 -12.82
C SER A 209 -16.32 -10.52 -11.33
N GLU A 210 -15.11 -10.09 -10.97
CA GLU A 210 -14.67 -9.92 -9.59
C GLU A 210 -15.08 -8.56 -9.04
N THR A 211 -15.28 -8.50 -7.73
CA THR A 211 -15.53 -7.24 -7.03
C THR A 211 -14.18 -6.65 -6.61
N PHE A 212 -13.93 -5.39 -6.95
CA PHE A 212 -12.82 -4.63 -6.42
C PHE A 212 -13.23 -4.03 -5.08
N SER A 213 -12.54 -4.42 -4.00
CA SER A 213 -12.95 -4.11 -2.63
C SER A 213 -11.82 -3.43 -1.87
N VAL A 214 -12.14 -2.33 -1.20
CA VAL A 214 -11.20 -1.58 -0.35
C VAL A 214 -11.76 -1.44 1.06
N ARG A 215 -10.88 -1.44 2.05
CA ARG A 215 -11.22 -1.23 3.45
C ARG A 215 -10.48 -0.01 3.98
N ILE A 216 -11.20 0.87 4.64
CA ILE A 216 -10.68 2.08 5.26
C ILE A 216 -10.90 2.02 6.77
N THR A 217 -9.82 2.19 7.53
CA THR A 217 -9.86 2.18 9.00
C THR A 217 -9.13 3.39 9.56
N VAL A 218 -9.56 3.90 10.71
CA VAL A 218 -8.86 4.97 11.43
C VAL A 218 -8.38 4.44 12.77
N GLY A 219 -7.09 4.64 13.06
CA GLY A 219 -6.46 4.25 14.32
C GLY A 219 -5.75 5.41 15.02
N ASP A 220 -5.35 5.17 16.27
CA ASP A 220 -4.71 6.12 17.18
C ASP A 220 -3.20 5.89 17.36
N GLU A 221 -2.62 4.94 16.63
CA GLU A 221 -1.20 4.63 16.67
C GLU A 221 -0.61 4.43 15.27
N MET A 222 0.68 4.70 15.13
CA MET A 222 1.39 4.61 13.85
C MET A 222 1.31 3.21 13.20
N LEU A 223 1.18 2.16 14.02
CA LEU A 223 1.12 0.78 13.55
C LEU A 223 -0.31 0.28 13.27
N ALA A 224 -1.34 1.13 13.42
CA ALA A 224 -2.73 0.71 13.31
C ALA A 224 -3.03 0.02 11.98
N GLY A 225 -2.58 0.56 10.85
CA GLY A 225 -2.77 -0.05 9.53
C GLY A 225 -2.11 -1.42 9.39
N ALA A 226 -0.88 -1.57 9.90
CA ALA A 226 -0.16 -2.84 9.88
C ALA A 226 -0.82 -3.91 10.78
N LYS A 227 -1.35 -3.50 11.94
CA LYS A 227 -2.13 -4.37 12.83
C LYS A 227 -3.44 -4.78 12.17
N ALA A 228 -4.18 -3.84 11.58
CA ALA A 228 -5.42 -4.12 10.85
C ALA A 228 -5.20 -5.11 9.71
N TYR A 229 -4.14 -4.93 8.91
CA TYR A 229 -3.78 -5.86 7.84
C TYR A 229 -3.40 -7.26 8.39
N ARG A 230 -2.62 -7.32 9.46
CA ARG A 230 -2.25 -8.59 10.11
C ARG A 230 -3.49 -9.32 10.62
N ASP A 231 -4.40 -8.62 11.28
CA ASP A 231 -5.60 -9.20 11.88
C ASP A 231 -6.57 -9.67 10.79
N TRP A 232 -6.70 -8.92 9.68
CA TRP A 232 -7.42 -9.38 8.49
C TRP A 232 -6.83 -10.67 7.90
N ARG A 233 -5.50 -10.75 7.75
CA ARG A 233 -4.84 -11.96 7.24
C ARG A 233 -5.05 -13.17 8.15
N GLU A 234 -5.08 -12.95 9.45
CA GLU A 234 -5.36 -13.99 10.43
C GLU A 234 -6.81 -14.49 10.31
N ALA A 235 -7.78 -13.57 10.27
CA ALA A 235 -9.19 -13.91 10.06
C ALA A 235 -9.43 -14.64 8.73
N ALA A 236 -8.67 -14.30 7.69
CA ALA A 236 -8.72 -14.94 6.37
C ALA A 236 -7.95 -16.28 6.29
N GLY A 237 -7.30 -16.74 7.38
CA GLY A 237 -6.52 -17.98 7.37
C GLY A 237 -5.23 -17.91 6.54
N LEU A 238 -4.76 -16.71 6.21
CA LEU A 238 -3.57 -16.47 5.38
C LEU A 238 -2.26 -16.39 6.19
N ARG A 239 -2.33 -16.59 7.51
CA ARG A 239 -1.20 -16.51 8.43
C ARG A 239 -0.86 -17.91 8.96
N VAL A 240 0.38 -18.32 8.75
CA VAL A 240 0.96 -19.50 9.42
C VAL A 240 2.20 -19.05 10.17
N SER A 241 2.15 -19.14 11.49
CA SER A 241 3.22 -18.70 12.37
C SER A 241 4.48 -19.55 12.22
N LEU A 242 5.64 -19.00 12.60
CA LEU A 242 6.86 -19.78 12.68
C LEU A 242 6.74 -20.93 13.69
N ALA A 243 6.00 -20.74 14.79
CA ALA A 243 5.76 -21.77 15.80
C ALA A 243 5.00 -22.98 15.24
N GLU A 244 3.97 -22.74 14.41
CA GLU A 244 3.25 -23.82 13.71
C GLU A 244 4.13 -24.52 12.68
N LYS A 245 4.90 -23.74 11.90
CA LYS A 245 5.87 -24.32 10.96
C LYS A 245 6.91 -25.19 11.67
N ARG A 246 7.38 -24.79 12.86
CA ARG A 246 8.29 -25.58 13.71
C ARG A 246 7.67 -26.89 14.19
N LYS A 247 6.39 -26.89 14.58
CA LYS A 247 5.67 -28.13 14.93
C LYS A 247 5.63 -29.10 13.75
N ALA A 248 5.41 -28.58 12.54
CA ALA A 248 5.40 -29.38 11.31
C ALA A 248 6.81 -29.81 10.85
N ASN A 249 7.83 -28.98 11.07
CA ASN A 249 9.22 -29.27 10.71
C ASN A 249 10.20 -28.73 11.77
N PRO A 250 10.64 -29.59 12.72
CA PRO A 250 11.59 -29.20 13.76
C PRO A 250 12.96 -28.72 13.25
N GLN A 251 13.31 -28.98 11.97
CA GLN A 251 14.57 -28.47 11.39
C GLN A 251 14.60 -26.95 11.29
N ILE A 252 13.45 -26.27 11.37
CA ILE A 252 13.36 -24.81 11.40
C ILE A 252 14.12 -24.21 12.60
N ASP A 253 14.29 -24.96 13.70
CA ASP A 253 15.04 -24.50 14.87
C ASP A 253 16.50 -24.18 14.52
N LYS A 254 17.04 -24.83 13.47
CA LYS A 254 18.38 -24.55 12.96
C LYS A 254 18.52 -23.17 12.31
N LEU A 255 17.41 -22.50 11.98
CA LEU A 255 17.42 -21.16 11.37
C LEU A 255 17.55 -20.04 12.41
N ILE A 256 17.17 -20.30 13.66
CA ILE A 256 17.17 -19.28 14.72
C ILE A 256 18.61 -18.96 15.10
N GLY A 257 19.02 -17.70 14.92
CA GLY A 257 20.39 -17.26 15.19
C GLY A 257 21.43 -17.75 14.18
N ALA A 258 21.02 -18.43 13.11
CA ALA A 258 21.93 -18.91 12.08
C ALA A 258 22.56 -17.75 11.31
N SER A 259 23.87 -17.88 11.02
CA SER A 259 24.54 -17.00 10.06
C SER A 259 24.22 -17.45 8.63
N HIS A 260 23.76 -16.53 7.78
CA HIS A 260 23.42 -16.84 6.39
C HIS A 260 24.60 -16.43 5.49
N VAL A 261 25.16 -17.41 4.79
CA VAL A 261 26.30 -17.23 3.88
C VAL A 261 25.84 -17.47 2.46
N TYR A 262 26.06 -16.48 1.59
CA TYR A 262 25.87 -16.65 0.15
C TYR A 262 27.24 -16.88 -0.49
N LEU A 263 27.39 -18.03 -1.15
CA LEU A 263 28.56 -18.38 -1.93
C LEU A 263 28.25 -18.11 -3.40
N PHE A 264 29.01 -17.21 -4.03
CA PHE A 264 28.90 -16.93 -5.45
C PHE A 264 30.18 -17.34 -6.17
N GLY A 265 30.01 -18.10 -7.25
CA GLY A 265 31.08 -18.50 -8.15
C GLY A 265 30.83 -17.95 -9.55
N ARG A 266 31.78 -18.17 -10.46
CA ARG A 266 31.56 -17.90 -11.89
C ARG A 266 30.47 -18.79 -12.50
N ASP A 267 30.31 -19.99 -11.96
CA ASP A 267 29.32 -20.98 -12.38
C ASP A 267 28.38 -21.31 -11.22
N LEU A 268 27.35 -22.11 -11.50
CA LEU A 268 26.52 -22.73 -10.47
C LEU A 268 27.41 -23.45 -9.44
N ILE A 269 27.15 -23.16 -8.17
CA ILE A 269 27.76 -23.83 -7.01
C ILE A 269 26.75 -24.83 -6.47
N ALA A 270 27.21 -26.05 -6.25
CA ALA A 270 26.46 -27.09 -5.56
C ALA A 270 27.13 -27.45 -4.23
N VAL A 271 26.40 -28.18 -3.38
CA VAL A 271 26.85 -28.56 -2.03
C VAL A 271 28.20 -29.30 -2.06
N GLN A 272 28.43 -30.09 -3.11
CA GLN A 272 29.67 -30.87 -3.29
C GLN A 272 30.89 -30.03 -3.71
N ASP A 273 30.69 -28.79 -4.17
CA ASP A 273 31.80 -27.87 -4.47
C ASP A 273 32.42 -27.30 -3.18
N VAL A 274 31.72 -27.37 -2.04
CA VAL A 274 32.25 -26.97 -0.74
C VAL A 274 32.95 -28.16 -0.09
N VAL A 275 34.26 -28.23 -0.31
CA VAL A 275 35.11 -29.36 0.14
C VAL A 275 35.45 -29.33 1.65
N ASP A 276 35.31 -28.18 2.33
CA ASP A 276 35.56 -28.03 3.78
C ASP A 276 34.52 -27.12 4.46
N TRP A 277 33.39 -27.71 4.85
CA TRP A 277 32.31 -27.01 5.56
C TRP A 277 32.73 -26.46 6.93
N TRP A 278 33.59 -27.18 7.65
CA TRP A 278 34.07 -26.74 8.96
C TRP A 278 35.08 -25.61 8.84
N GLY A 279 35.92 -25.63 7.80
CA GLY A 279 36.79 -24.52 7.43
C GLY A 279 36.00 -23.28 7.05
N LEU A 280 34.94 -23.43 6.24
CA LEU A 280 34.03 -22.33 5.93
C LEU A 280 33.37 -21.76 7.20
N ARG A 281 32.88 -22.62 8.10
CA ARG A 281 32.32 -22.18 9.39
C ARG A 281 33.36 -21.42 10.22
N ARG A 282 34.58 -21.94 10.35
CA ARG A 282 35.67 -21.25 11.07
C ARG A 282 35.99 -19.90 10.43
N LEU A 283 36.03 -19.83 9.09
CA LEU A 283 36.27 -18.59 8.35
C LEU A 283 35.16 -17.56 8.64
N VAL A 284 33.89 -17.95 8.54
CA VAL A 284 32.74 -17.08 8.81
C VAL A 284 32.75 -16.57 10.25
N LEU A 285 33.12 -17.41 11.22
CA LEU A 285 33.23 -17.03 12.62
C LEU A 285 34.45 -16.12 12.89
N ALA A 286 35.56 -16.33 12.19
CA ALA A 286 36.79 -15.54 12.32
C ALA A 286 36.69 -14.16 11.65
N LEU A 287 35.80 -13.98 10.67
CA LEU A 287 35.50 -12.69 10.08
C LEU A 287 34.80 -11.79 11.12
N ARG A 288 35.59 -10.92 11.77
CA ARG A 288 35.07 -9.76 12.51
C ARG A 288 34.47 -8.81 11.48
N VAL A 289 33.16 -8.57 11.56
CA VAL A 289 32.44 -7.75 10.57
C VAL A 289 32.87 -6.29 10.73
N TYR A 290 33.71 -5.80 9.82
CA TYR A 290 33.71 -4.37 9.47
C TYR A 290 32.54 -4.14 8.49
N PRO A 291 31.78 -3.04 8.62
CA PRO A 291 30.75 -2.72 7.64
C PRO A 291 31.43 -2.46 6.30
N PHE A 292 31.05 -3.26 5.30
CA PHE A 292 31.41 -3.10 3.89
C PHE A 292 32.92 -3.10 3.55
N ALA A 293 33.49 -4.30 3.44
CA ALA A 293 34.48 -4.60 2.41
C ALA A 293 34.19 -6.00 1.86
N SER A 294 34.00 -6.13 0.55
CA SER A 294 33.91 -7.42 -0.12
C SER A 294 35.24 -8.16 0.07
N VAL A 295 35.29 -9.12 0.99
CA VAL A 295 36.48 -9.95 1.20
C VAL A 295 36.46 -11.08 0.18
N THR A 296 37.15 -10.89 -0.95
CA THR A 296 37.40 -11.95 -1.93
C THR A 296 38.51 -12.86 -1.39
N LYS A 297 38.17 -13.96 -0.72
CA LYS A 297 39.16 -14.97 -0.31
C LYS A 297 38.95 -16.26 -1.10
N ARG A 298 40.01 -16.68 -1.80
CA ARG A 298 40.05 -17.94 -2.56
C ARG A 298 39.95 -19.11 -1.59
N ILE A 299 38.95 -19.96 -1.75
CA ILE A 299 38.91 -21.30 -1.15
C ILE A 299 39.03 -22.27 -2.33
N GLY A 300 40.19 -22.93 -2.46
CA GLY A 300 40.43 -23.91 -3.51
C GLY A 300 41.65 -24.77 -3.21
N ASP A 301 41.52 -26.08 -3.45
CA ASP A 301 42.60 -27.06 -3.46
C ASP A 301 43.53 -26.79 -4.67
N PRO A 302 44.87 -26.69 -4.49
CA PRO A 302 45.81 -26.40 -5.57
C PRO A 302 45.82 -27.43 -6.72
N LYS A 303 45.17 -28.59 -6.58
CA LYS A 303 45.14 -29.63 -7.63
C LYS A 303 43.98 -29.55 -8.62
N LYS A 304 43.03 -28.62 -8.47
CA LYS A 304 41.98 -28.34 -9.47
C LYS A 304 41.95 -26.85 -9.80
N ARG A 305 41.77 -26.50 -11.10
CA ARG A 305 41.68 -25.09 -11.54
C ARG A 305 40.73 -24.33 -10.61
N PRO A 306 41.17 -23.30 -9.88
CA PRO A 306 40.33 -22.64 -8.90
C PRO A 306 39.22 -21.86 -9.62
N LYS A 307 37.97 -22.25 -9.41
CA LYS A 307 36.82 -21.39 -9.68
C LYS A 307 36.97 -20.17 -8.76
N THR A 308 37.23 -19.01 -9.33
CA THR A 308 37.26 -17.76 -8.55
C THR A 308 35.83 -17.40 -8.18
N GLY A 309 35.59 -17.19 -6.89
CA GLY A 309 34.28 -16.84 -6.34
C GLY A 309 34.42 -15.78 -5.26
N SER A 310 33.34 -15.05 -5.01
CA SER A 310 33.22 -14.07 -3.93
C SER A 310 32.29 -14.63 -2.85
N ILE A 311 32.63 -14.36 -1.59
CA ILE A 311 31.83 -14.79 -0.44
C ILE A 311 31.23 -13.53 0.17
N SER A 312 29.89 -13.49 0.27
CA SER A 312 29.17 -12.45 0.98
C SER A 312 28.50 -13.06 2.21
N ILE A 313 28.70 -12.45 3.37
CA ILE A 313 28.17 -12.92 4.65
C ILE A 313 27.30 -11.82 5.24
N ARG A 314 26.03 -12.12 5.51
CA ARG A 314 25.17 -11.29 6.35
C ARG A 314 24.92 -12.01 7.67
N LYS A 315 25.25 -11.36 8.79
CA LYS A 315 24.78 -11.79 10.11
C LYS A 315 23.42 -11.13 10.36
N ASN A 316 22.37 -11.93 10.45
CA ASN A 316 21.06 -11.42 10.82
C ASN A 316 20.95 -11.40 12.36
N CYS A 317 20.89 -10.21 12.96
CA CYS A 317 20.46 -10.06 14.35
C CYS A 317 18.93 -10.06 14.38
N TRP A 318 18.31 -11.24 14.50
CA TRP A 318 16.90 -11.32 14.87
C TRP A 318 16.82 -11.22 16.39
N SER A 319 16.51 -10.01 16.90
CA SER A 319 16.11 -9.81 18.29
C SER A 319 14.70 -10.38 18.46
N VAL A 320 14.56 -11.40 19.30
CA VAL A 320 13.26 -11.83 19.81
C VAL A 320 12.75 -10.74 20.74
N ARG A 321 11.72 -10.00 20.31
CA ARG A 321 10.75 -9.35 21.19
C ARG A 321 9.37 -9.58 20.61
#